data_AF-Q8BZK2-F1
#
_entry.id   AF-Q8BZK2-F1
#
_cell.length_a   1.000
_cell.length_b   1.000
_cell.length_c   1.000
_cell.angle_alpha   90.00
_cell.angle_beta   90.00
_cell.angle_gamma   90.00
#
_symmetry.space_group_name_H-M   'P 1'
#
loop_
_entity.id
_entity.type
_entity.pdbx_description
1 polymer ?
#
loop_
_entity_poly.entity_id
_entity_poly.type
_entity_poly.pdbx_seq_one_letter_code
_entity_poly.pdbx_strand_id
1 'polypeptide(L)'
;VLRRDLLHRRALEAKDIFAMEYGIPKHFGLFYAMGIALMMEGVLSACYHVCPNYSNFQFDTSFMYMIAGLCMLKLYQTRHPDINASAYSAYASFAVVITLTVLGVVFGKNDVWFWIIFSAIHILSSLALSTQIYYMGRFKIDVSDTDLGIFRRAAMVFYTDCIQQCSRPLYMDRMVLLIVGNLVNWSFAFFGLIYRPRDFASYMLGIFICNLLLYLAFYIIMKLRSSEKVLPLPVFCIAATAVVWAAALYFFFQNLSSWEGTPAESREKNRECVLLDFFDDHDIWHFLSATALFFSFLVLLTLDDDLDVVRRDQIPVF
;
A
#
# COMPACT_ATOMS: atom_id res chain seq x y z
N VAL A 1 -6.22 -19.15 -2.31
CA VAL A 1 -7.23 -18.30 -3.01
C VAL A 1 -8.19 -19.15 -3.85
N LEU A 2 -7.72 -19.86 -4.89
CA LEU A 2 -8.56 -20.64 -5.82
C LEU A 2 -9.63 -21.54 -5.15
N ARG A 3 -9.23 -22.33 -4.14
CA ARG A 3 -10.17 -23.17 -3.39
C ARG A 3 -11.32 -22.37 -2.75
N ARG A 4 -11.02 -21.21 -2.15
CA ARG A 4 -12.03 -20.35 -1.51
C ARG A 4 -12.98 -19.74 -2.55
N ASP A 5 -12.46 -19.34 -3.71
CA ASP A 5 -13.27 -18.83 -4.84
C ASP A 5 -14.23 -19.89 -5.36
N LEU A 6 -13.75 -21.11 -5.64
CA LEU A 6 -14.61 -22.20 -6.12
C LEU A 6 -15.72 -22.56 -5.12
N LEU A 7 -15.40 -22.62 -3.82
CA LEU A 7 -16.39 -22.89 -2.78
C LEU A 7 -17.43 -21.77 -2.68
N HIS A 8 -16.99 -20.50 -2.74
CA HIS A 8 -17.89 -19.36 -2.70
C HIS A 8 -18.82 -19.31 -3.91
N ARG A 9 -18.33 -19.56 -5.13
CA ARG A 9 -19.17 -19.62 -6.33
C ARG A 9 -20.23 -20.69 -6.26
N ARG A 10 -19.87 -21.90 -5.79
CA ARG A 10 -20.84 -22.99 -5.57
C ARG A 10 -21.90 -22.61 -4.55
N ALA A 11 -21.52 -21.92 -3.46
CA ALA A 11 -22.46 -21.44 -2.46
C ALA A 11 -23.42 -20.37 -3.03
N LEU A 12 -22.92 -19.47 -3.88
CA LEU A 12 -23.76 -18.50 -4.60
C LEU A 12 -24.72 -19.17 -5.59
N GLU A 13 -24.25 -20.15 -6.36
CA GLU A 13 -25.09 -20.95 -7.27
C GLU A 13 -26.19 -21.71 -6.52
N ALA A 14 -25.86 -22.22 -5.33
CA ALA A 14 -26.81 -22.87 -4.43
C ALA A 14 -27.72 -21.89 -3.68
N LYS A 15 -27.57 -20.58 -3.86
CA LYS A 15 -28.27 -19.52 -3.12
C LYS A 15 -28.18 -19.66 -1.61
N ASP A 16 -27.00 -20.07 -1.12
CA ASP A 16 -26.72 -20.16 0.31
C ASP A 16 -26.83 -18.77 0.95
N ILE A 17 -27.63 -18.68 2.02
CA ILE A 17 -27.87 -17.44 2.77
C ILE A 17 -26.54 -16.89 3.30
N PHE A 18 -25.63 -17.76 3.74
CA PHE A 18 -24.31 -17.33 4.23
C PHE A 18 -23.48 -16.65 3.15
N ALA A 19 -23.56 -17.10 1.89
CA ALA A 19 -22.82 -16.48 0.80
C ALA A 19 -23.43 -15.13 0.36
N MET A 20 -24.74 -14.96 0.51
CA MET A 20 -25.47 -13.78 0.06
C MET A 20 -25.49 -12.65 1.11
N GLU A 21 -25.73 -12.97 2.37
CA GLU A 21 -26.07 -12.01 3.43
C GLU A 21 -25.05 -11.92 4.57
N TYR A 22 -24.12 -12.89 4.67
CA TYR A 22 -23.14 -12.95 5.76
C TYR A 22 -21.73 -12.63 5.27
N GLY A 23 -20.91 -12.18 6.21
CA GLY A 23 -19.51 -11.83 6.00
C GLY A 23 -19.27 -10.68 5.02
N ILE A 24 -17.99 -10.36 4.90
CA ILE A 24 -17.53 -9.35 3.96
C ILE A 24 -17.69 -9.88 2.53
N PRO A 25 -18.23 -9.09 1.58
CA PRO A 25 -18.25 -9.43 0.16
C PRO A 25 -16.89 -9.91 -0.35
N LYS A 26 -16.84 -11.11 -0.91
CA LYS A 26 -15.59 -11.75 -1.31
C LYS A 26 -15.27 -11.40 -2.77
N HIS A 27 -14.34 -10.46 -2.96
CA HIS A 27 -13.78 -10.13 -4.28
C HIS A 27 -12.44 -10.85 -4.50
N PHE A 28 -12.48 -12.05 -5.08
CA PHE A 28 -11.27 -12.85 -5.33
C PHE A 28 -10.39 -12.32 -6.46
N GLY A 29 -10.95 -11.54 -7.40
CA GLY A 29 -10.21 -10.94 -8.52
C GLY A 29 -8.97 -10.15 -8.08
N LEU A 30 -9.09 -9.37 -7.01
CA LEU A 30 -7.98 -8.57 -6.48
C LEU A 30 -6.88 -9.45 -5.87
N PHE A 31 -7.25 -10.55 -5.20
CA PHE A 31 -6.27 -11.51 -4.68
C PHE A 31 -5.50 -12.23 -5.79
N TYR A 32 -6.15 -12.54 -6.92
CA TYR A 32 -5.45 -13.07 -8.09
C TYR A 32 -4.49 -12.03 -8.69
N ALA A 33 -4.92 -10.77 -8.80
CA ALA A 33 -4.07 -9.68 -9.28
C ALA A 33 -2.83 -9.49 -8.39
N MET A 34 -3.02 -9.48 -7.07
CA MET A 34 -1.91 -9.44 -6.11
C MET A 34 -0.96 -10.64 -6.28
N GLY A 35 -1.50 -11.86 -6.41
CA GLY A 35 -0.69 -13.07 -6.60
C GLY A 35 0.12 -13.04 -7.90
N ILE A 36 -0.48 -12.60 -9.01
CA ILE A 36 0.22 -12.43 -10.29
C ILE A 36 1.27 -11.33 -10.18
N ALA A 37 0.96 -10.20 -9.53
CA ALA A 37 1.93 -9.12 -9.32
C ALA A 37 3.15 -9.62 -8.53
N LEU A 38 2.95 -10.44 -7.49
CA LEU A 38 4.04 -11.04 -6.72
C LEU A 38 4.88 -12.04 -7.55
N MET A 39 4.26 -12.83 -8.43
CA MET A 39 5.01 -13.71 -9.33
C MET A 39 5.82 -12.90 -10.35
N MET A 40 5.24 -11.85 -10.90
CA MET A 40 5.91 -10.98 -11.86
C MET A 40 7.07 -10.20 -11.23
N GLU A 41 6.90 -9.74 -10.00
CA GLU A 41 7.98 -9.17 -9.18
C GLU A 41 9.16 -10.14 -9.09
N GLY A 42 8.91 -11.40 -8.73
CA GLY A 42 9.97 -12.41 -8.66
C GLY A 42 10.70 -12.64 -9.99
N VAL A 43 9.98 -12.62 -11.12
CA VAL A 43 10.57 -12.75 -12.46
C VAL A 43 11.42 -11.54 -12.80
N LEU A 44 10.91 -10.32 -12.56
CA LEU A 44 11.60 -9.08 -12.94
C LEU A 44 12.79 -8.78 -12.03
N SER A 45 12.69 -9.11 -10.75
CA SER A 45 13.81 -9.08 -9.81
C SER A 45 14.93 -10.03 -10.27
N ALA A 46 14.58 -11.26 -10.65
CA ALA A 46 15.55 -12.19 -11.22
C ALA A 46 16.18 -11.65 -12.53
N CYS A 47 15.39 -11.04 -13.42
CA CYS A 47 15.91 -10.41 -14.64
C CYS A 47 16.89 -9.26 -14.34
N TYR A 48 16.61 -8.45 -13.32
CA TYR A 48 17.50 -7.39 -12.86
C TYR A 48 18.82 -7.94 -12.32
N HIS A 49 18.78 -8.97 -11.47
CA HIS A 49 20.01 -9.56 -10.91
C HIS A 49 20.83 -10.33 -11.94
N VAL A 50 20.21 -10.89 -12.99
CA VAL A 50 20.93 -11.51 -14.11
C VAL A 50 21.56 -10.46 -15.03
N CYS A 51 20.86 -9.37 -15.31
CA CYS A 51 21.33 -8.29 -16.19
C CYS A 51 21.02 -6.92 -15.57
N PRO A 52 21.91 -6.40 -14.71
CA PRO A 52 21.67 -5.15 -14.00
C PRO A 52 21.76 -3.97 -14.96
N ASN A 53 20.63 -3.31 -15.18
CA ASN A 53 20.53 -2.07 -15.95
C ASN A 53 19.34 -1.25 -15.46
N TYR A 54 19.30 0.01 -15.89
CA TYR A 54 18.29 0.98 -15.48
C TYR A 54 16.86 0.51 -15.80
N SER A 55 16.61 -0.02 -17.00
CA SER A 55 15.28 -0.47 -17.40
C SER A 55 14.78 -1.62 -16.53
N ASN A 56 15.63 -2.62 -16.28
CA ASN A 56 15.28 -3.77 -15.44
C ASN A 56 14.99 -3.33 -13.99
N PHE A 57 15.80 -2.42 -13.44
CA PHE A 57 15.56 -1.87 -12.10
C PHE A 57 14.21 -1.14 -12.00
N GLN A 58 13.85 -0.35 -13.02
CA GLN A 58 12.56 0.35 -13.06
C GLN A 58 11.39 -0.62 -13.18
N PHE A 59 11.50 -1.67 -13.99
CA PHE A 59 10.45 -2.68 -14.12
C PHE A 59 10.26 -3.47 -12.83
N ASP A 60 11.35 -3.87 -12.16
CA ASP A 60 11.31 -4.51 -10.84
C ASP A 60 10.58 -3.62 -9.83
N THR A 61 11.10 -2.41 -9.60
CA THR A 61 10.51 -1.48 -8.62
C THR A 61 9.06 -1.10 -8.94
N SER A 62 8.66 -1.08 -10.23
CA SER A 62 7.28 -0.77 -10.62
C SER A 62 6.28 -1.80 -10.09
N PHE A 63 6.64 -3.09 -10.06
CA PHE A 63 5.77 -4.13 -9.53
C PHE A 63 5.67 -4.07 -8.01
N MET A 64 6.70 -3.62 -7.30
CA MET A 64 6.62 -3.29 -5.88
C MET A 64 5.55 -2.22 -5.60
N TYR A 65 5.48 -1.15 -6.40
CA TYR A 65 4.42 -0.13 -6.27
C TYR A 65 3.03 -0.71 -6.53
N MET A 66 2.91 -1.56 -7.55
CA MET A 66 1.65 -2.23 -7.87
C MET A 66 1.21 -3.13 -6.71
N ILE A 67 2.10 -3.93 -6.14
CA ILE A 67 1.81 -4.77 -4.98
C ILE A 67 1.34 -3.91 -3.81
N ALA A 68 2.06 -2.85 -3.46
CA ALA A 68 1.69 -1.97 -2.35
C ALA A 68 0.33 -1.30 -2.58
N GLY A 69 0.08 -0.78 -3.78
CA GLY A 69 -1.20 -0.16 -4.14
C GLY A 69 -2.36 -1.15 -4.17
N LEU A 70 -2.16 -2.36 -4.69
CA LEU A 70 -3.18 -3.42 -4.67
C LEU A 70 -3.50 -3.85 -3.23
N CYS A 71 -2.49 -3.92 -2.35
CA CYS A 71 -2.71 -4.16 -0.92
C CYS A 71 -3.54 -3.05 -0.26
N MET A 72 -3.24 -1.77 -0.55
CA MET A 72 -4.03 -0.64 -0.04
C MET A 72 -5.47 -0.67 -0.57
N LEU A 73 -5.65 -0.91 -1.87
CA LEU A 73 -6.99 -1.08 -2.47
C LEU A 73 -7.73 -2.25 -1.82
N LYS A 74 -7.04 -3.34 -1.52
CA LYS A 74 -7.65 -4.51 -0.89
C LYS A 74 -8.13 -4.20 0.52
N LEU A 75 -7.30 -3.54 1.34
CA LEU A 75 -7.70 -3.09 2.68
C LEU A 75 -8.92 -2.17 2.60
N TYR A 76 -8.92 -1.23 1.66
CA TYR A 76 -10.02 -0.29 1.47
C TYR A 76 -11.34 -0.94 1.08
N GLN A 77 -11.31 -1.78 0.04
CA GLN A 77 -12.50 -2.50 -0.46
C GLN A 77 -13.11 -3.45 0.57
N THR A 78 -12.32 -3.94 1.52
CA THR A 78 -12.78 -4.91 2.52
C THR A 78 -13.84 -4.31 3.45
N ARG A 79 -13.79 -3.00 3.74
CA ARG A 79 -14.82 -2.30 4.53
C ARG A 79 -15.74 -1.43 3.71
N HIS A 80 -15.38 -1.16 2.45
CA HIS A 80 -16.17 -0.35 1.52
C HIS A 80 -16.46 -1.12 0.23
N PRO A 81 -17.21 -2.23 0.28
CA PRO A 81 -17.44 -3.09 -0.89
C PRO A 81 -18.28 -2.41 -1.98
N ASP A 82 -19.07 -1.40 -1.61
CA ASP A 82 -19.86 -0.60 -2.55
C ASP A 82 -18.99 0.36 -3.37
N ILE A 83 -17.74 0.59 -2.93
CA ILE A 83 -16.79 1.49 -3.58
C ILE A 83 -15.72 0.65 -4.26
N ASN A 84 -16.05 0.19 -5.45
CA ASN A 84 -15.10 -0.50 -6.31
C ASN A 84 -14.45 0.50 -7.28
N ALA A 85 -13.15 0.74 -7.09
CA ALA A 85 -12.34 1.36 -8.14
C ALA A 85 -12.44 0.49 -9.40
N SER A 86 -12.84 1.09 -10.52
CA SER A 86 -12.84 0.39 -11.80
C SER A 86 -11.40 -0.06 -12.13
N ALA A 87 -11.26 -1.19 -12.83
CA ALA A 87 -9.95 -1.67 -13.25
C ALA A 87 -9.21 -0.59 -14.08
N TYR A 88 -9.92 0.11 -14.95
CA TYR A 88 -9.37 1.22 -15.75
C TYR A 88 -8.82 2.35 -14.88
N SER A 89 -9.56 2.79 -13.85
CA SER A 89 -9.09 3.84 -12.94
C SER A 89 -7.89 3.41 -12.10
N ALA A 90 -7.83 2.14 -11.68
CA ALA A 90 -6.69 1.61 -10.95
C ALA A 90 -5.44 1.50 -11.85
N TYR A 91 -5.59 1.01 -13.08
CA TYR A 91 -4.46 0.96 -14.02
C TYR A 91 -3.98 2.36 -14.42
N ALA A 92 -4.89 3.31 -14.64
CA ALA A 92 -4.54 4.68 -14.93
C ALA A 92 -3.78 5.33 -13.76
N SER A 93 -4.20 5.10 -12.50
CA SER A 93 -3.48 5.63 -11.34
C SER A 93 -2.07 5.04 -11.21
N PHE A 94 -1.90 3.72 -11.41
CA PHE A 94 -0.57 3.11 -11.44
C PHE A 94 0.30 3.65 -12.57
N ALA A 95 -0.25 3.84 -13.76
CA ALA A 95 0.48 4.41 -14.90
C ALA A 95 0.98 5.83 -14.61
N VAL A 96 0.16 6.67 -13.96
CA VAL A 96 0.56 8.01 -13.52
C VAL A 96 1.70 7.94 -12.51
N VAL A 97 1.60 7.08 -11.49
CA VAL A 97 2.64 6.91 -10.46
C VAL A 97 3.96 6.43 -11.07
N ILE A 98 3.92 5.44 -11.96
CA ILE A 98 5.10 4.92 -12.64
C ILE A 98 5.72 6.01 -13.53
N THR A 99 4.90 6.76 -14.27
CA THR A 99 5.38 7.88 -15.11
C THR A 99 6.06 8.95 -14.27
N LEU A 100 5.43 9.37 -13.16
CA LEU A 100 6.03 10.32 -12.22
C LEU A 100 7.35 9.80 -11.63
N THR A 101 7.43 8.50 -11.36
CA THR A 101 8.66 7.85 -10.88
C THR A 101 9.76 7.92 -11.93
N VAL A 102 9.47 7.54 -13.17
CA VAL A 102 10.45 7.63 -14.26
C VAL A 102 10.92 9.06 -14.47
N LEU A 103 10.01 10.04 -14.45
CA LEU A 103 10.36 11.46 -14.51
C LEU A 103 11.26 11.87 -13.34
N GLY A 104 10.96 11.42 -12.12
CA GLY A 104 11.76 11.75 -10.95
C GLY A 104 13.13 11.14 -10.94
N VAL A 105 13.31 9.96 -11.52
CA VAL A 105 14.64 9.36 -11.67
C VAL A 105 15.46 10.08 -12.75
N VAL A 106 14.82 10.57 -13.82
CA VAL A 106 15.50 11.33 -14.90
C VAL A 106 15.87 12.76 -14.45
N PHE A 107 14.93 13.49 -13.85
CA PHE A 107 15.10 14.92 -13.53
C PHE A 107 15.51 15.17 -12.07
N GLY A 108 15.17 14.28 -11.14
CA GLY A 108 15.34 14.52 -9.69
C GLY A 108 16.77 14.73 -9.22
N LYS A 109 17.79 14.28 -9.98
CA LYS A 109 19.20 14.48 -9.62
C LYS A 109 19.67 15.93 -9.75
N ASN A 110 19.24 16.63 -10.81
CA ASN A 110 19.80 17.93 -11.18
C ASN A 110 18.80 19.09 -11.00
N ASP A 111 17.51 18.78 -10.97
CA ASP A 111 16.45 19.78 -11.08
C ASP A 111 15.68 19.97 -9.78
N VAL A 112 15.91 21.11 -9.11
CA VAL A 112 15.17 21.49 -7.89
C VAL A 112 13.68 21.73 -8.20
N TRP A 113 13.38 22.23 -9.40
CA TRP A 113 12.00 22.50 -9.82
C TRP A 113 11.13 21.23 -9.77
N PHE A 114 11.71 20.07 -10.13
CA PHE A 114 11.00 18.79 -10.09
C PHE A 114 10.57 18.46 -8.66
N TRP A 115 11.47 18.59 -7.68
CA TRP A 115 11.17 18.35 -6.27
C TRP A 115 10.12 19.27 -5.70
N ILE A 116 10.11 20.55 -6.10
CA ILE A 116 9.08 21.51 -5.68
C ILE A 116 7.70 21.09 -6.23
N ILE A 117 7.61 20.81 -7.54
CA ILE A 117 6.35 20.40 -8.17
C ILE A 117 5.87 19.07 -7.61
N PHE A 118 6.75 18.08 -7.49
CA PHE A 118 6.42 16.77 -6.93
C PHE A 118 5.91 16.90 -5.49
N SER A 119 6.59 17.67 -4.64
CA SER A 119 6.18 17.87 -3.24
C SER A 119 4.83 18.55 -3.14
N ALA A 120 4.56 19.55 -4.00
CA ALA A 120 3.25 20.20 -4.07
C ALA A 120 2.15 19.20 -4.47
N ILE A 121 2.37 18.42 -5.54
CA ILE A 121 1.43 17.37 -5.98
C ILE A 121 1.21 16.34 -4.87
N HIS A 122 2.26 15.90 -4.19
CA HIS A 122 2.18 14.92 -3.10
C HIS A 122 1.34 15.43 -1.92
N ILE A 123 1.58 16.66 -1.45
CA ILE A 123 0.83 17.28 -0.36
C ILE A 123 -0.65 17.47 -0.76
N LEU A 124 -0.90 17.97 -1.98
CA LEU A 124 -2.26 18.17 -2.47
C LEU A 124 -3.02 16.85 -2.64
N SER A 125 -2.37 15.82 -3.19
CA SER A 125 -2.97 14.50 -3.39
C SER A 125 -3.27 13.80 -2.06
N SER A 126 -2.34 13.86 -1.09
CA SER A 126 -2.55 13.29 0.24
C SER A 126 -3.70 13.98 0.99
N LEU A 127 -3.80 15.31 0.90
CA LEU A 127 -4.92 16.09 1.44
C LEU A 127 -6.25 15.75 0.75
N ALA A 128 -6.26 15.67 -0.58
CA ALA A 128 -7.45 15.33 -1.36
C ALA A 128 -7.96 13.93 -1.02
N LEU A 129 -7.08 12.92 -1.01
CA LEU A 129 -7.41 11.55 -0.63
C LEU A 129 -7.94 11.47 0.80
N SER A 130 -7.29 12.19 1.73
CA SER A 130 -7.73 12.22 3.13
C SER A 130 -9.12 12.83 3.29
N THR A 131 -9.39 13.92 2.56
CA THR A 131 -10.71 14.56 2.53
C THR A 131 -11.75 13.62 1.95
N GLN A 132 -11.44 12.91 0.87
CA GLN A 132 -12.35 11.91 0.31
C GLN A 132 -12.66 10.80 1.30
N ILE A 133 -11.64 10.21 1.95
CA ILE A 133 -11.81 9.13 2.93
C ILE A 133 -12.64 9.60 4.14
N TYR A 134 -12.45 10.84 4.61
CA TYR A 134 -13.21 11.38 5.74
C TYR A 134 -14.70 11.58 5.44
N TYR A 135 -15.00 12.10 4.23
CA TYR A 135 -16.36 12.43 3.81
C TYR A 135 -17.06 11.32 3.01
N MET A 136 -16.38 10.20 2.79
CA MET A 136 -16.92 9.05 2.07
C MET A 136 -18.11 8.45 2.84
N GLY A 137 -19.27 8.38 2.17
CA GLY A 137 -20.57 8.01 2.75
C GLY A 137 -21.70 9.02 2.45
N ARG A 138 -21.37 10.23 1.95
CA ARG A 138 -22.38 11.20 1.46
C ARG A 138 -22.10 11.87 0.11
N PHE A 139 -20.89 11.79 -0.42
CA PHE A 139 -20.49 12.58 -1.60
C PHE A 139 -20.10 11.70 -2.80
N LYS A 140 -20.90 11.77 -3.87
CA LYS A 140 -20.47 11.39 -5.23
C LYS A 140 -19.63 12.53 -5.79
N ILE A 141 -18.41 12.22 -6.22
CA ILE A 141 -17.56 13.18 -6.92
C ILE A 141 -17.82 12.96 -8.40
N ASP A 142 -18.62 13.84 -9.00
CA ASP A 142 -18.67 13.96 -10.45
C ASP A 142 -17.35 14.59 -10.92
N VAL A 143 -16.74 13.94 -11.91
CA VAL A 143 -15.42 14.24 -12.50
C VAL A 143 -15.36 15.61 -13.21
N SER A 144 -16.43 16.40 -13.12
CA SER A 144 -16.62 17.68 -13.82
C SER A 144 -16.19 18.92 -13.02
N ASP A 145 -15.96 18.83 -11.71
CA ASP A 145 -15.62 20.02 -10.90
C ASP A 145 -14.10 20.14 -10.69
N THR A 146 -13.52 21.14 -11.33
CA THR A 146 -12.11 21.56 -11.29
C THR A 146 -11.64 21.98 -9.89
N ASP A 147 -10.31 22.02 -9.71
CA ASP A 147 -9.54 22.20 -8.47
C ASP A 147 -10.07 23.26 -7.47
N LEU A 148 -10.73 24.32 -7.93
CA LEU A 148 -11.29 25.38 -7.08
C LEU A 148 -12.47 24.89 -6.20
N GLY A 149 -13.20 23.86 -6.65
CA GLY A 149 -14.30 23.25 -5.90
C GLY A 149 -13.83 22.46 -4.68
N ILE A 150 -12.65 21.83 -4.76
CA ILE A 150 -12.06 21.05 -3.66
C ILE A 150 -11.63 21.99 -2.53
N PHE A 151 -10.92 23.09 -2.86
CA PHE A 151 -10.50 24.08 -1.86
C PHE A 151 -11.68 24.83 -1.22
N ARG A 152 -12.68 25.23 -2.01
CA ARG A 152 -13.88 25.90 -1.49
C ARG A 152 -14.69 24.97 -0.58
N ARG A 153 -14.74 23.66 -0.88
CA ARG A 153 -15.40 22.64 -0.05
C ARG A 153 -14.60 22.32 1.20
N ALA A 154 -13.27 22.22 1.13
CA ALA A 154 -12.39 22.07 2.29
C ALA A 154 -12.49 23.28 3.24
N ALA A 155 -12.55 24.51 2.69
CA ALA A 155 -12.75 25.73 3.46
C ALA A 155 -14.16 25.81 4.08
N MET A 156 -15.20 25.40 3.35
CA MET A 156 -16.57 25.33 3.88
C MET A 156 -16.69 24.31 5.01
N VAL A 157 -16.05 23.15 4.86
CA VAL A 157 -15.92 22.10 5.88
C VAL A 157 -15.23 22.62 7.14
N PHE A 158 -14.08 23.29 6.98
CA PHE A 158 -13.34 23.86 8.10
C PHE A 158 -14.17 24.95 8.79
N TYR A 159 -14.91 25.74 8.02
CA TYR A 159 -15.83 26.74 8.54
C TYR A 159 -17.01 26.11 9.31
N THR A 160 -17.64 25.05 8.80
CA THR A 160 -18.74 24.38 9.51
C THR A 160 -18.29 23.60 10.74
N ASP A 161 -17.19 22.84 10.66
CA ASP A 161 -16.72 21.97 11.75
C ASP A 161 -15.92 22.74 12.83
N CYS A 162 -15.21 23.82 12.50
CA CYS A 162 -14.48 24.62 13.49
C CYS A 162 -15.24 25.86 14.00
N ILE A 163 -16.08 26.49 13.18
CA ILE A 163 -16.72 27.78 13.54
C ILE A 163 -18.21 27.61 13.89
N GLN A 164 -18.93 26.69 13.25
CA GLN A 164 -20.38 26.59 13.42
C GLN A 164 -20.83 25.47 14.39
N GLN A 165 -20.10 24.36 14.47
CA GLN A 165 -20.36 23.28 15.42
C GLN A 165 -19.21 23.16 16.44
N CYS A 166 -19.34 23.82 17.59
CA CYS A 166 -18.52 23.55 18.79
C CYS A 166 -18.84 22.16 19.39
N SER A 167 -18.71 21.09 18.62
CA SER A 167 -18.98 19.72 19.06
C SER A 167 -18.24 18.71 18.18
N ARG A 168 -17.23 18.06 18.78
CA ARG A 168 -16.60 16.77 18.44
C ARG A 168 -16.79 16.26 17.00
N PRO A 169 -15.74 16.18 16.15
CA PRO A 169 -15.74 15.47 14.88
C PRO A 169 -16.55 14.15 14.88
N LEU A 170 -17.37 13.98 13.84
CA LEU A 170 -18.37 12.91 13.73
C LEU A 170 -17.75 11.49 13.84
N TYR A 171 -16.51 11.32 13.38
CA TYR A 171 -15.73 10.08 13.50
C TYR A 171 -14.29 10.38 13.98
N MET A 172 -14.11 10.47 15.30
CA MET A 172 -12.80 10.75 15.93
C MET A 172 -11.69 9.84 15.42
N ASP A 173 -11.97 8.55 15.31
CA ASP A 173 -10.95 7.55 15.00
C ASP A 173 -10.44 7.69 13.56
N ARG A 174 -11.34 7.96 12.61
CA ARG A 174 -10.98 8.28 11.22
C ARG A 174 -10.22 9.59 11.13
N MET A 175 -10.61 10.61 11.89
CA MET A 175 -9.91 11.89 11.88
C MET A 175 -8.46 11.76 12.39
N VAL A 176 -8.24 11.03 13.48
CA VAL A 176 -6.90 10.77 14.02
C VAL A 176 -6.03 10.07 12.98
N LEU A 177 -6.55 9.05 12.30
CA LEU A 177 -5.84 8.38 11.21
C LEU A 177 -5.38 9.36 10.14
N LEU A 178 -6.31 10.17 9.64
CA LEU A 178 -6.03 11.08 8.54
C LEU A 178 -5.02 12.15 8.94
N ILE A 179 -5.08 12.65 10.17
CA ILE A 179 -4.08 13.58 10.70
C ILE A 179 -2.70 12.90 10.73
N VAL A 180 -2.59 11.72 11.32
CA VAL A 180 -1.31 10.98 11.39
C VAL A 180 -0.78 10.67 10.00
N GLY A 181 -1.64 10.20 9.09
CA GLY A 181 -1.30 9.91 7.70
C GLY A 181 -0.80 11.15 6.95
N ASN A 182 -1.48 12.30 7.08
CA ASN A 182 -1.02 13.55 6.47
C ASN A 182 0.31 14.01 7.05
N LEU A 183 0.48 13.97 8.38
CA LEU A 183 1.75 14.36 9.02
C LEU A 183 2.92 13.51 8.51
N VAL A 184 2.73 12.21 8.36
CA VAL A 184 3.76 11.31 7.80
C VAL A 184 4.02 11.63 6.33
N ASN A 185 2.98 11.83 5.52
CA ASN A 185 3.15 12.19 4.10
C ASN A 185 3.83 13.55 3.91
N TRP A 186 3.51 14.54 4.73
CA TRP A 186 4.17 15.84 4.72
C TRP A 186 5.61 15.73 5.16
N SER A 187 5.90 14.88 6.15
CA SER A 187 7.28 14.58 6.56
C SER A 187 8.10 14.01 5.40
N PHE A 188 7.54 13.09 4.61
CA PHE A 188 8.18 12.61 3.38
C PHE A 188 8.39 13.73 2.37
N ALA A 189 7.37 14.56 2.10
CA ALA A 189 7.48 15.67 1.16
C ALA A 189 8.58 16.67 1.56
N PHE A 190 8.65 17.05 2.84
CA PHE A 190 9.72 17.91 3.35
C PHE A 190 11.09 17.23 3.30
N PHE A 191 11.17 15.94 3.65
CA PHE A 191 12.41 15.17 3.54
C PHE A 191 12.92 15.14 2.09
N GLY A 192 12.03 14.87 1.12
CA GLY A 192 12.36 14.88 -0.31
C GLY A 192 12.85 16.26 -0.78
N LEU A 193 12.19 17.34 -0.35
CA LEU A 193 12.56 18.70 -0.74
C LEU A 193 13.93 19.14 -0.17
N ILE A 194 14.25 18.74 1.06
CA ILE A 194 15.49 19.11 1.75
C ILE A 194 16.65 18.25 1.27
N TYR A 195 16.53 16.93 1.37
CA TYR A 195 17.63 16.00 1.17
C TYR A 195 17.79 15.56 -0.29
N ARG A 196 16.72 15.61 -1.09
CA ARG A 196 16.71 15.26 -2.52
C ARG A 196 17.47 13.95 -2.80
N PRO A 197 16.98 12.81 -2.26
CA PRO A 197 17.65 11.52 -2.40
C PRO A 197 17.87 11.19 -3.89
N ARG A 198 19.05 10.64 -4.20
CA ARG A 198 19.40 10.25 -5.57
C ARG A 198 18.51 9.12 -6.09
N ASP A 199 18.18 8.18 -5.21
CA ASP A 199 17.23 7.12 -5.49
C ASP A 199 15.78 7.58 -5.29
N PHE A 200 15.23 8.19 -6.34
CA PHE A 200 13.83 8.62 -6.35
C PHE A 200 12.85 7.42 -6.30
N ALA A 201 13.24 6.27 -6.86
CA ALA A 201 12.38 5.10 -6.91
C ALA A 201 12.20 4.49 -5.51
N SER A 202 13.29 4.26 -4.78
CA SER A 202 13.21 3.81 -3.38
C SER A 202 12.52 4.84 -2.49
N TYR A 203 12.68 6.14 -2.75
CA TYR A 203 11.94 7.19 -2.05
C TYR A 203 10.42 7.07 -2.27
N MET A 204 9.97 6.90 -3.52
CA MET A 204 8.56 6.63 -3.86
C MET A 204 8.05 5.34 -3.22
N LEU A 205 8.87 4.29 -3.21
CA LEU A 205 8.51 3.02 -2.58
C LEU A 205 8.29 3.19 -1.08
N GLY A 206 9.17 3.95 -0.41
CA GLY A 206 9.05 4.27 1.00
C GLY A 206 7.72 4.94 1.35
N ILE A 207 7.26 5.87 0.51
CA ILE A 207 5.93 6.51 0.66
C ILE A 207 4.83 5.45 0.59
N PHE A 208 4.84 4.59 -0.41
CA PHE A 208 3.80 3.56 -0.61
C PHE A 208 3.76 2.55 0.54
N ILE A 209 4.91 2.03 0.92
CA ILE A 209 5.03 1.05 2.01
C ILE A 209 4.64 1.69 3.35
N CYS A 210 5.07 2.91 3.64
CA CYS A 210 4.70 3.58 4.89
C CYS A 210 3.19 3.83 4.98
N ASN A 211 2.57 4.32 3.90
CA ASN A 211 1.12 4.49 3.84
C ASN A 211 0.37 3.16 3.98
N LEU A 212 0.84 2.10 3.34
CA LEU A 212 0.28 0.75 3.48
C LEU A 212 0.36 0.25 4.93
N LEU A 213 1.50 0.41 5.59
CA LEU A 213 1.69 -0.02 6.98
C LEU A 213 0.84 0.80 7.95
N LEU A 214 0.77 2.12 7.76
CA LEU A 214 -0.12 2.98 8.53
C LEU A 214 -1.58 2.54 8.37
N TYR A 215 -2.00 2.25 7.13
CA TYR A 215 -3.36 1.83 6.88
C TYR A 215 -3.66 0.44 7.46
N LEU A 216 -2.75 -0.51 7.33
CA LEU A 216 -2.88 -1.84 7.94
C LEU A 216 -2.94 -1.75 9.48
N ALA A 217 -2.07 -0.95 10.10
CA ALA A 217 -2.07 -0.74 11.54
C ALA A 217 -3.40 -0.15 12.01
N PHE A 218 -3.90 0.89 11.31
CA PHE A 218 -5.22 1.45 11.57
C PHE A 218 -6.34 0.42 11.45
N TYR A 219 -6.32 -0.37 10.38
CA TYR A 219 -7.30 -1.41 10.14
C TYR A 219 -7.37 -2.39 11.32
N ILE A 220 -6.22 -2.87 11.78
CA ILE A 220 -6.12 -3.78 12.93
C ILE A 220 -6.60 -3.09 14.21
N ILE A 221 -6.19 -1.83 14.45
CA ILE A 221 -6.63 -1.06 15.64
C ILE A 221 -8.15 -0.89 15.64
N MET A 222 -8.75 -0.52 14.52
CA MET A 222 -10.20 -0.36 14.40
C MET A 222 -10.93 -1.68 14.58
N LYS A 223 -10.42 -2.77 14.00
CA LYS A 223 -10.95 -4.12 14.21
C LYS A 223 -11.01 -4.46 15.71
N LEU A 224 -9.91 -4.22 16.44
CA LEU A 224 -9.86 -4.45 17.88
C LEU A 224 -10.81 -3.54 18.67
N ARG A 225 -10.92 -2.25 18.29
CA ARG A 225 -11.84 -1.30 18.96
C ARG A 225 -13.31 -1.60 18.70
N SER A 226 -13.64 -2.14 17.52
CA SER A 226 -14.96 -2.65 17.18
C SER A 226 -15.29 -3.99 17.85
N SER A 227 -14.42 -4.48 18.74
CA SER A 227 -14.59 -5.76 19.45
C SER A 227 -14.67 -6.98 18.52
N GLU A 228 -14.11 -6.86 17.31
CA GLU A 228 -13.94 -7.98 16.39
C GLU A 228 -12.74 -8.82 16.81
N LYS A 229 -12.77 -10.12 16.49
CA LYS A 229 -11.76 -11.07 16.98
C LYS A 229 -10.74 -11.34 15.89
N VAL A 230 -9.47 -11.32 16.24
CA VAL A 230 -8.42 -11.82 15.34
C VAL A 230 -8.23 -13.30 15.63
N LEU A 231 -8.59 -14.16 14.68
CA LEU A 231 -8.46 -15.61 14.82
C LEU A 231 -6.99 -16.03 14.99
N PRO A 232 -6.69 -17.21 15.59
CA PRO A 232 -5.32 -17.65 15.83
C PRO A 232 -4.44 -17.73 14.57
N LEU A 233 -5.02 -18.10 13.43
CA LEU A 233 -4.29 -18.19 12.15
C LEU A 233 -3.79 -16.80 11.69
N PRO A 234 -4.64 -15.76 11.55
CA PRO A 234 -4.17 -14.40 11.30
C PRO A 234 -3.18 -13.89 12.35
N VAL A 235 -3.36 -14.18 13.64
CA VAL A 235 -2.39 -13.79 14.69
C VAL A 235 -1.02 -14.42 14.43
N PHE A 236 -0.98 -15.72 14.11
CA PHE A 236 0.26 -16.40 13.73
C PHE A 236 0.89 -15.77 12.49
N CYS A 237 0.10 -15.49 11.45
CA CYS A 237 0.59 -14.85 10.23
C CYS A 237 1.14 -13.44 10.51
N ILE A 238 0.48 -12.62 11.34
CA ILE A 238 0.96 -11.29 11.72
C ILE A 238 2.29 -11.38 12.47
N ALA A 239 2.40 -12.30 13.44
CA ALA A 239 3.64 -12.50 14.19
C ALA A 239 4.77 -12.98 13.28
N ALA A 240 4.50 -13.95 12.40
CA ALA A 240 5.46 -14.43 11.42
C ALA A 240 5.91 -13.32 10.46
N THR A 241 4.97 -12.54 9.91
CA THR A 241 5.25 -11.37 9.08
C THR A 241 6.18 -10.39 9.80
N ALA A 242 5.89 -10.03 11.06
CA ALA A 242 6.69 -9.08 11.81
C ALA A 242 8.13 -9.59 12.06
N VAL A 243 8.28 -10.85 12.47
CA VAL A 243 9.60 -11.46 12.73
C VAL A 243 10.42 -11.56 11.45
N VAL A 244 9.82 -12.05 10.36
CA VAL A 244 10.53 -12.25 9.10
C VAL A 244 10.89 -10.91 8.45
N TRP A 245 10.01 -9.89 8.51
CA TRP A 245 10.37 -8.54 8.06
C TRP A 245 11.49 -7.92 8.88
N ALA A 246 11.48 -8.07 10.21
CA ALA A 246 12.55 -7.57 11.06
C ALA A 246 13.90 -8.20 10.70
N ALA A 247 13.92 -9.51 10.46
CA ALA A 247 15.11 -10.21 9.97
C ALA A 247 15.52 -9.73 8.56
N ALA A 248 14.57 -9.59 7.63
CA ALA A 248 14.86 -9.08 6.29
C ALA A 248 15.47 -7.67 6.33
N LEU A 249 14.91 -6.77 7.13
CA LEU A 249 15.41 -5.40 7.28
C LEU A 249 16.82 -5.34 7.87
N TYR A 250 17.15 -6.24 8.81
CA TYR A 250 18.51 -6.35 9.33
C TYR A 250 19.54 -6.59 8.22
N PHE A 251 19.25 -7.51 7.30
CA PHE A 251 20.13 -7.81 6.16
C PHE A 251 20.08 -6.72 5.09
N PHE A 252 18.92 -6.09 4.85
CA PHE A 252 18.78 -4.97 3.93
C PHE A 252 19.73 -3.80 4.26
N PHE A 253 19.86 -3.44 5.54
CA PHE A 253 20.70 -2.33 5.98
C PHE A 253 22.22 -2.62 5.91
N GLN A 254 22.65 -3.82 5.49
CA GLN A 254 24.07 -4.13 5.31
C GLN A 254 24.69 -3.50 4.05
N ASN A 255 23.88 -2.98 3.12
CA ASN A 255 24.29 -2.16 1.96
C ASN A 255 25.39 -2.79 1.06
N LEU A 256 25.20 -4.06 0.66
CA LEU A 256 26.18 -4.81 -0.15
C LEU A 256 26.09 -4.56 -1.67
N SER A 257 25.00 -3.98 -2.15
CA SER A 257 24.81 -3.72 -3.57
C SER A 257 24.43 -2.27 -3.84
N SER A 258 24.69 -1.80 -5.06
CA SER A 258 24.43 -0.42 -5.47
C SER A 258 24.01 -0.38 -6.94
N TRP A 259 22.77 0.01 -7.19
CA TRP A 259 22.30 0.22 -8.56
C TRP A 259 22.74 1.58 -9.13
N GLU A 260 23.06 2.55 -8.27
CA GLU A 260 23.50 3.90 -8.68
C GLU A 260 24.87 3.93 -9.37
N GLY A 261 25.70 2.91 -9.14
CA GLY A 261 27.05 2.79 -9.68
C GLY A 261 27.13 1.81 -10.84
N THR A 262 28.31 1.74 -11.46
CA THR A 262 28.60 0.68 -12.44
C THR A 262 28.64 -0.68 -11.75
N PRO A 263 28.43 -1.79 -12.49
CA PRO A 263 28.58 -3.14 -11.93
C PRO A 263 29.96 -3.37 -11.30
N ALA A 264 31.01 -2.71 -11.79
CA ALA A 264 32.34 -2.76 -11.19
C ALA A 264 32.39 -2.05 -9.83
N GLU A 265 31.84 -0.84 -9.72
CA GLU A 265 31.74 -0.11 -8.44
C GLU A 265 30.87 -0.83 -7.41
N SER A 266 29.80 -1.51 -7.84
CA SER A 266 28.98 -2.31 -6.93
C SER A 266 29.74 -3.53 -6.41
N ARG A 267 30.60 -4.16 -7.21
CA ARG A 267 31.38 -5.35 -6.79
C ARG A 267 32.37 -5.07 -5.66
N GLU A 268 32.86 -3.83 -5.55
CA GLU A 268 33.74 -3.42 -4.45
C GLU A 268 33.05 -3.44 -3.08
N LYS A 269 31.71 -3.51 -3.05
CA LYS A 269 30.93 -3.61 -1.80
C LYS A 269 30.70 -5.04 -1.34
N ASN A 270 31.01 -6.03 -2.18
CA ASN A 270 30.77 -7.45 -1.88
C ASN A 270 31.57 -7.88 -0.63
N ARG A 271 30.94 -8.70 0.21
CA ARG A 271 31.59 -9.36 1.36
C ARG A 271 31.61 -10.87 1.14
N GLU A 272 32.28 -11.59 2.03
CA GLU A 272 32.26 -13.04 2.03
C GLU A 272 30.84 -13.59 2.22
N CYS A 273 30.50 -14.67 1.51
CA CYS A 273 29.20 -15.32 1.63
C CYS A 273 29.02 -15.91 3.04
N VAL A 274 27.82 -15.77 3.59
CA VAL A 274 27.53 -16.12 5.00
C VAL A 274 26.86 -17.50 5.10
N LEU A 275 26.10 -17.90 4.07
CA LEU A 275 25.32 -19.12 4.10
C LEU A 275 25.74 -20.07 2.97
N LEU A 276 26.13 -21.30 3.35
CA LEU A 276 26.55 -22.38 2.43
C LEU A 276 27.70 -22.02 1.50
N ASP A 277 28.53 -21.04 1.87
CA ASP A 277 29.60 -20.47 1.01
C ASP A 277 29.08 -20.01 -0.37
N PHE A 278 27.78 -19.68 -0.46
CA PHE A 278 27.12 -19.33 -1.71
C PHE A 278 26.28 -18.06 -1.59
N PHE A 279 25.46 -17.95 -0.54
CA PHE A 279 24.56 -16.82 -0.36
C PHE A 279 25.18 -15.73 0.52
N ASP A 280 25.12 -14.49 0.07
CA ASP A 280 25.49 -13.32 0.85
C ASP A 280 24.27 -12.74 1.63
N ASP A 281 24.47 -11.67 2.39
CA ASP A 281 23.38 -11.04 3.13
C ASP A 281 22.27 -10.49 2.20
N HIS A 282 22.60 -10.07 0.98
CA HIS A 282 21.65 -9.52 0.02
C HIS A 282 20.72 -10.62 -0.50
N ASP A 283 21.26 -11.80 -0.81
CA ASP A 283 20.47 -12.98 -1.17
C ASP A 283 19.54 -13.41 -0.02
N ILE A 284 20.06 -13.41 1.21
CA ILE A 284 19.28 -13.72 2.42
C ILE A 284 18.15 -12.71 2.59
N TRP A 285 18.41 -11.42 2.36
CA TRP A 285 17.36 -10.39 2.36
C TRP A 285 16.26 -10.67 1.33
N HIS A 286 16.59 -11.03 0.09
CA HIS A 286 15.59 -11.39 -0.92
C HIS A 286 14.74 -12.59 -0.51
N PHE A 287 15.36 -13.64 0.04
CA PHE A 287 14.64 -14.82 0.52
C PHE A 287 13.67 -14.49 1.67
N LEU A 288 14.15 -13.73 2.65
CA LEU A 288 13.35 -13.34 3.81
C LEU A 288 12.23 -12.36 3.42
N SER A 289 12.50 -11.36 2.59
CA SER A 289 11.49 -10.40 2.14
C SER A 289 10.39 -11.05 1.30
N ALA A 290 10.73 -11.99 0.40
CA ALA A 290 9.74 -12.78 -0.34
C ALA A 290 8.85 -13.61 0.59
N THR A 291 9.45 -14.24 1.61
CA THR A 291 8.72 -14.99 2.64
C THR A 291 7.81 -14.08 3.47
N ALA A 292 8.29 -12.88 3.83
CA ALA A 292 7.53 -11.90 4.59
C ALA A 292 6.33 -11.36 3.80
N LEU A 293 6.51 -11.07 2.50
CA LEU A 293 5.43 -10.68 1.59
C LEU A 293 4.36 -11.75 1.47
N PHE A 294 4.76 -13.03 1.38
CA PHE A 294 3.81 -14.14 1.36
C PHE A 294 2.95 -14.18 2.64
N PHE A 295 3.56 -14.06 3.82
CA PHE A 295 2.78 -13.98 5.06
C PHE A 295 1.91 -12.72 5.12
N SER A 296 2.38 -11.57 4.65
CA SER A 296 1.56 -10.34 4.57
C SER A 296 0.30 -10.55 3.72
N PHE A 297 0.39 -11.29 2.61
CA PHE A 297 -0.77 -11.60 1.78
C PHE A 297 -1.73 -12.58 2.48
N LEU A 298 -1.19 -13.54 3.25
CA LEU A 298 -2.00 -14.42 4.08
C LEU A 298 -2.74 -13.65 5.18
N VAL A 299 -2.11 -12.64 5.78
CA VAL A 299 -2.80 -11.73 6.71
C VAL A 299 -3.99 -11.09 6.00
N LEU A 300 -3.79 -10.43 4.84
CA LEU A 300 -4.89 -9.81 4.09
C LEU A 300 -5.98 -10.79 3.64
N LEU A 301 -5.64 -12.07 3.44
CA LEU A 301 -6.60 -13.10 3.05
C LEU A 301 -7.46 -13.61 4.22
N THR A 302 -6.91 -13.61 5.43
CA THR A 302 -7.51 -14.31 6.59
C THR A 302 -7.94 -13.39 7.73
N LEU A 303 -7.53 -12.11 7.70
CA LEU A 303 -7.75 -11.15 8.79
C LEU A 303 -9.22 -10.99 9.20
N ASP A 304 -10.15 -11.15 8.26
CA ASP A 304 -11.59 -11.00 8.47
C ASP A 304 -12.38 -12.31 8.38
N ASP A 305 -11.70 -13.46 8.50
CA ASP A 305 -12.37 -14.77 8.53
C ASP A 305 -13.28 -14.93 9.77
N ASP A 306 -13.09 -14.12 10.83
CA ASP A 306 -13.99 -14.09 12.00
C ASP A 306 -15.40 -13.57 11.69
N LEU A 307 -15.54 -12.79 10.62
CA LEU A 307 -16.78 -12.15 10.22
C LEU A 307 -17.65 -13.02 9.30
N ASP A 308 -17.17 -14.19 8.87
CA ASP A 308 -17.88 -15.03 7.88
C ASP A 308 -19.29 -15.45 8.32
N VAL A 309 -19.56 -15.46 9.64
CA VAL A 309 -20.87 -15.79 10.24
C VAL A 309 -21.60 -14.58 10.81
N VAL A 310 -21.08 -13.37 10.62
CA VAL A 310 -21.73 -12.11 11.02
C VAL A 310 -22.56 -11.60 9.85
N ARG A 311 -23.79 -11.18 10.12
CA ARG A 311 -24.63 -10.57 9.09
C ARG A 311 -24.01 -9.27 8.57
N ARG A 312 -24.01 -9.09 7.25
CA ARG A 312 -23.30 -7.99 6.58
C ARG A 312 -23.75 -6.60 7.03
N ASP A 313 -25.02 -6.42 7.36
CA ASP A 313 -25.59 -5.16 7.87
C ASP A 313 -25.14 -4.81 9.30
N GLN A 314 -24.54 -5.76 10.03
CA GLN A 314 -24.02 -5.57 11.38
C GLN A 314 -22.51 -5.33 11.41
N ILE A 315 -21.81 -5.49 10.27
CA ILE A 315 -20.37 -5.31 10.20
C ILE A 315 -20.06 -3.81 10.19
N PRO A 316 -19.29 -3.30 11.16
CA PRO A 316 -18.96 -1.89 11.21
C PRO A 316 -18.01 -1.50 10.06
N VAL A 317 -18.26 -0.32 9.51
CA VAL A 317 -17.44 0.32 8.47
C VAL A 317 -16.57 1.38 9.13
N PHE A 318 -15.26 1.35 8.90
CA PHE A 318 -14.30 2.30 9.44
C PHE A 318 -13.29 2.74 8.38
#